data_AF-A0A965HG91-F1
#
_entry.id   AF-A0A965HG91-F1
#
_cell.length_a   1.000
_cell.length_b   1.000
_cell.length_c   1.000
_cell.angle_alpha   90.00
_cell.angle_beta   90.00
_cell.angle_gamma   90.00
#
_symmetry.space_group_name_H-M   'P 1'
#
loop_
_entity.id
_entity.type
_entity.pdbx_description
1 polymer ?
#
loop_
_entity_poly.entity_id
_entity_poly.type
_entity_poly.pdbx_seq_one_letter_code
_entity_poly.pdbx_strand_id
1 'polypeptide(L)'
;MNSSPQLVERERLPSLLEQEMQGFFHRQKERYDFGDLFEPIFFDMCEFVGRKGKRIRPLLFLLTYRALGGNKSWGDKSLIQAALSLELLHAFVLVHDDLIDRSEKRR
;
A
#
# COMPACT_ATOMS: atom_id res chain seq x y z
N MET A 1 31.29 -9.91 10.95
CA MET A 1 30.28 -8.88 10.63
C MET A 1 28.93 -9.57 10.50
N ASN A 2 28.24 -9.82 11.62
CA ASN A 2 26.90 -10.41 11.62
C ASN A 2 25.90 -9.27 11.61
N SER A 3 25.35 -8.95 10.45
CA SER A 3 24.18 -8.08 10.33
C SER A 3 23.05 -8.74 11.13
N SER A 4 22.58 -8.09 12.20
CA SER A 4 21.48 -8.61 13.03
C SER A 4 20.28 -8.98 12.15
N PRO A 5 19.57 -10.11 12.39
CA PRO A 5 18.45 -10.57 11.56
C PRO A 5 17.40 -9.48 11.27
N GLN A 6 17.22 -8.58 12.23
CA GLN A 6 16.30 -7.45 12.16
C GLN A 6 16.67 -6.39 11.09
N LEU A 7 17.96 -6.20 10.78
CA LEU A 7 18.40 -5.27 9.73
C LEU A 7 18.07 -5.79 8.33
N VAL A 8 18.34 -7.08 8.10
CA VAL A 8 18.07 -7.75 6.80
C VAL A 8 16.58 -7.80 6.50
N GLU A 9 15.74 -8.00 7.52
CA GLU A 9 14.29 -7.97 7.32
C GLU A 9 13.76 -6.54 7.04
N ARG A 10 14.40 -5.51 7.61
CA ARG A 10 13.99 -4.11 7.41
C ARG A 10 14.25 -3.62 5.98
N GLU A 11 15.34 -4.09 5.37
CA GLU A 11 15.68 -3.80 3.96
C GLU A 11 14.67 -4.40 2.97
N ARG A 12 13.97 -5.47 3.37
CA ARG A 12 12.93 -6.14 2.56
C ARG A 12 11.55 -5.52 2.71
N LEU A 13 11.33 -4.63 3.69
CA LEU A 13 10.01 -4.04 3.92
C LEU A 13 9.42 -3.32 2.70
N PRO A 14 10.17 -2.50 1.95
CA PRO A 14 9.63 -1.85 0.76
C PRO A 14 9.16 -2.87 -0.28
N SER A 15 9.95 -3.92 -0.55
CA SER A 15 9.56 -4.94 -1.53
C SER A 15 8.36 -5.76 -1.07
N LEU A 16 8.25 -6.08 0.22
CA LEU A 16 7.09 -6.77 0.77
C LEU A 16 5.80 -5.94 0.64
N LEU A 17 5.89 -4.63 0.90
CA LEU A 17 4.76 -3.71 0.72
C LEU A 17 4.32 -3.64 -0.75
N GLU A 18 5.26 -3.51 -1.69
CA GLU A 18 4.92 -3.45 -3.12
C GLU A 18 4.35 -4.79 -3.63
N GLN A 19 4.92 -5.92 -3.20
CA GLN A 19 4.42 -7.25 -3.56
C GLN A 19 2.99 -7.48 -3.06
N GLU A 20 2.70 -7.12 -1.81
CA GLU A 20 1.35 -7.29 -1.28
C GLU A 20 0.34 -6.31 -1.90
N MET A 21 0.76 -5.08 -2.25
CA MET A 21 -0.08 -4.13 -2.98
C MET A 21 -0.47 -4.67 -4.36
N GLN A 22 0.51 -5.13 -5.15
CA GLN A 22 0.26 -5.74 -6.46
C GLN A 22 -0.62 -7.00 -6.33
N GLY A 23 -0.30 -7.85 -5.35
CA GLY A 23 -1.10 -9.04 -5.05
C GLY A 23 -2.52 -8.71 -4.62
N PHE A 24 -2.73 -7.59 -3.92
CA PHE A 24 -4.06 -7.11 -3.56
C PHE A 24 -4.87 -6.69 -4.79
N PHE A 25 -4.31 -5.88 -5.69
CA PHE A 25 -4.99 -5.46 -6.92
C PHE A 25 -5.33 -6.63 -7.83
N HIS A 26 -4.40 -7.58 -7.99
CA HIS A 26 -4.66 -8.79 -8.76
C HIS A 26 -5.86 -9.57 -8.20
N ARG A 27 -5.92 -9.77 -6.88
CA ARG A 27 -7.06 -10.44 -6.22
C ARG A 27 -8.37 -9.66 -6.36
N GLN A 28 -8.35 -8.32 -6.38
CA GLN A 28 -9.56 -7.55 -6.61
C GLN A 28 -10.06 -7.71 -8.05
N LYS A 29 -9.14 -7.74 -9.04
CA LYS A 29 -9.47 -7.99 -10.44
C LYS A 29 -10.11 -9.36 -10.66
N GLU A 30 -9.58 -10.40 -10.01
CA GLU A 30 -10.18 -11.75 -10.12
C GLU A 30 -11.51 -11.87 -9.40
N ARG A 31 -11.73 -11.08 -8.34
CA ARG A 31 -12.93 -11.14 -7.52
C ARG A 31 -14.12 -10.42 -8.13
N TYR A 32 -13.89 -9.35 -8.88
CA TYR A 32 -14.93 -8.50 -9.43
C TYR A 32 -14.83 -8.45 -10.95
N ASP A 33 -15.94 -8.78 -11.61
CA ASP A 33 -16.13 -8.43 -13.01
C ASP A 33 -16.53 -6.96 -13.10
N PHE A 34 -15.57 -6.12 -13.53
CA PHE A 34 -15.80 -4.68 -13.70
C PHE A 34 -16.55 -4.38 -15.02
N GLY A 35 -16.59 -5.33 -15.95
CA GLY A 35 -17.01 -5.09 -17.33
C GLY A 35 -16.12 -4.08 -18.07
N ASP A 36 -16.31 -4.01 -19.39
CA ASP A 36 -15.46 -3.22 -20.29
C ASP A 36 -15.44 -1.71 -19.95
N LEU A 37 -16.51 -1.19 -19.33
CA LEU A 37 -16.64 0.22 -19.02
C LEU A 37 -15.81 0.65 -17.80
N PHE A 38 -15.72 -0.18 -16.76
CA PHE A 38 -15.06 0.19 -15.51
C PHE A 38 -13.64 -0.39 -15.39
N GLU A 39 -13.28 -1.38 -16.21
CA GLU A 39 -11.92 -1.94 -16.21
C GLU A 39 -10.81 -0.88 -16.41
N PRO A 40 -10.94 0.10 -17.33
CA PRO A 40 -9.94 1.16 -17.48
C PRO A 40 -9.79 2.02 -16.22
N ILE A 41 -10.91 2.38 -15.58
CA ILE A 41 -10.92 3.18 -14.34
C ILE A 41 -10.23 2.42 -13.21
N PHE A 42 -10.51 1.12 -13.09
CA PHE A 42 -9.84 0.28 -12.10
C PHE A 42 -8.33 0.24 -12.33
N PHE A 43 -7.88 0.13 -13.58
CA PHE A 43 -6.46 0.13 -13.91
C PHE A 43 -5.79 1.47 -13.58
N ASP A 44 -6.43 2.59 -13.94
CA ASP A 44 -5.94 3.93 -13.61
C ASP A 44 -5.83 4.14 -12.09
N MET A 45 -6.80 3.64 -11.32
CA MET A 45 -6.74 3.64 -9.85
C MET A 45 -5.57 2.79 -9.34
N CYS A 46 -5.40 1.58 -9.87
CA CYS A 46 -4.27 0.71 -9.50
C CYS A 46 -2.93 1.37 -9.83
N GLU A 47 -2.83 2.07 -10.95
CA GLU A 47 -1.63 2.82 -11.31
C GLU A 47 -1.41 3.99 -10.34
N PHE A 48 -2.43 4.80 -10.10
CA PHE A 48 -2.36 5.95 -9.19
C PHE A 48 -1.85 5.56 -7.80
N VAL A 49 -2.43 4.50 -7.22
CA VAL A 49 -2.06 4.00 -5.89
C VAL A 49 -0.74 3.22 -5.92
N GLY A 50 -0.53 2.43 -6.97
CA GLY A 50 0.63 1.57 -7.18
C GLY A 50 1.91 2.31 -7.60
N ARG A 51 1.82 3.59 -7.98
CA ARG A 51 2.99 4.44 -8.24
C ARG A 51 3.98 4.37 -7.08
N LYS A 52 5.27 4.34 -7.44
CA LYS A 52 6.37 4.20 -6.48
C LYS A 52 6.46 5.43 -5.58
N GLY A 53 5.81 5.35 -4.42
CA GLY A 53 5.88 6.35 -3.37
C GLY A 53 6.95 6.03 -2.33
N LYS A 54 7.23 6.98 -1.44
CA LYS A 54 8.09 6.74 -0.26
C LYS A 54 7.44 5.80 0.78
N ARG A 55 6.15 5.45 0.59
CA ARG A 55 5.34 4.60 1.49
C ARG A 55 5.48 4.98 2.97
N ILE A 56 5.53 6.28 3.26
CA ILE A 56 5.81 6.80 4.61
C ILE A 56 4.76 6.32 5.62
N ARG A 57 3.48 6.25 5.21
CA ARG A 57 2.37 5.84 6.09
C ARG A 57 2.45 4.36 6.50
N PRO A 58 2.55 3.39 5.57
CA PRO A 58 2.80 2.00 5.93
C PRO A 58 4.06 1.82 6.78
N LEU A 59 5.17 2.49 6.43
CA LEU A 59 6.41 2.37 7.18
C LEU A 59 6.27 2.91 8.60
N LEU A 60 5.65 4.07 8.79
CA LEU A 60 5.43 4.64 10.11
C LEU A 60 4.55 3.74 10.98
N PHE A 61 3.50 3.16 10.41
CA PHE A 61 2.66 2.17 11.09
C PHE A 61 3.48 0.96 11.56
N LEU A 62 4.29 0.36 10.67
CA LEU A 62 5.13 -0.79 10.97
C LEU A 62 6.16 -0.50 12.08
N LEU A 63 6.81 0.67 12.01
CA LEU A 63 7.76 1.09 13.02
C LEU A 63 7.10 1.32 14.38
N THR A 64 5.92 1.95 14.38
CA THR A 64 5.13 2.18 15.60
C THR A 64 4.67 0.86 16.21
N TYR A 65 4.16 -0.06 15.39
CA TYR A 65 3.77 -1.41 15.80
C TYR A 65 4.92 -2.12 16.55
N ARG A 66 6.14 -2.07 16.00
CA ARG A 66 7.31 -2.65 16.64
C ARG A 66 7.72 -1.91 17.91
N ALA A 67 7.67 -0.58 17.91
CA ALA A 67 8.00 0.24 19.07
C ALA A 67 7.06 -0.02 20.27
N LEU A 68 5.80 -0.38 19.99
CA LEU A 68 4.79 -0.74 20.99
C LEU A 68 4.82 -2.23 21.39
N GLY A 69 5.87 -2.98 21.03
CA GLY A 69 6.05 -4.38 21.43
C GLY A 69 5.46 -5.41 20.47
N GLY A 70 5.07 -5.00 19.26
CA GLY A 70 4.63 -5.91 18.20
C GLY A 70 5.68 -6.97 17.87
N ASN A 71 5.27 -8.24 17.84
CA ASN A 71 6.16 -9.39 17.69
C ASN A 71 5.98 -10.17 16.38
N LYS A 72 4.99 -9.83 15.55
CA LYS A 72 4.82 -10.46 14.23
C LYS A 72 6.07 -10.28 13.37
N SER A 73 6.35 -11.27 12.52
CA SER A 73 7.39 -11.13 11.49
C SER A 73 7.01 -9.99 10.54
N TRP A 74 8.01 -9.29 10.00
CA TRP A 74 7.78 -8.29 8.96
C TRP A 74 7.14 -8.85 7.69
N GLY A 75 7.29 -10.16 7.43
CA GLY A 75 6.60 -10.85 6.34
C GLY A 75 5.18 -11.32 6.68
N ASP A 76 4.67 -11.04 7.88
CA ASP A 76 3.30 -11.41 8.23
C ASP A 76 2.30 -10.65 7.36
N LYS A 77 1.53 -11.42 6.57
CA LYS A 77 0.60 -10.86 5.59
C LYS A 77 -0.43 -9.93 6.22
N SER A 78 -0.97 -10.27 7.39
CA SER A 78 -1.98 -9.45 8.06
C SER A 78 -1.40 -8.12 8.53
N LEU A 79 -0.14 -8.11 8.96
CA LEU A 79 0.56 -6.90 9.35
C LEU A 79 0.84 -5.98 8.15
N ILE A 80 1.32 -6.55 7.04
CA ILE A 80 1.55 -5.80 5.80
C ILE A 80 0.23 -5.24 5.25
N GLN A 81 -0.85 -6.02 5.24
CA GLN A 81 -2.17 -5.57 4.80
C GLN A 81 -2.70 -4.43 5.67
N ALA A 82 -2.57 -4.53 6.99
CA ALA A 82 -2.93 -3.45 7.90
C ALA A 82 -2.13 -2.16 7.59
N ALA A 83 -0.82 -2.27 7.36
CA ALA A 83 0.01 -1.13 7.00
C ALA A 83 -0.42 -0.50 5.65
N LEU A 84 -0.70 -1.31 4.63
CA LEU A 84 -1.12 -0.86 3.31
C LEU A 84 -2.53 -0.25 3.29
N SER A 85 -3.42 -0.66 4.19
CA SER A 85 -4.76 -0.08 4.30
C SER A 85 -4.74 1.43 4.51
N LEU A 86 -3.72 1.95 5.20
CA LEU A 86 -3.54 3.39 5.42
C LEU A 86 -3.18 4.12 4.13
N GLU A 87 -2.43 3.47 3.23
CA GLU A 87 -2.09 4.03 1.93
C GLU A 87 -3.32 4.04 1.01
N LEU A 88 -4.14 2.98 1.03
CA LEU A 88 -5.40 2.92 0.31
C LEU A 88 -6.39 4.00 0.80
N LEU A 89 -6.53 4.14 2.12
CA LEU A 89 -7.36 5.17 2.72
C LEU A 89 -6.86 6.58 2.34
N HIS A 90 -5.55 6.79 2.32
CA HIS A 90 -4.98 8.05 1.91
C HIS A 90 -5.30 8.37 0.44
N ALA A 91 -5.17 7.39 -0.46
CA ALA A 91 -5.51 7.56 -1.87
C ALA A 91 -7.01 7.88 -2.06
N PHE A 92 -7.88 7.22 -1.30
CA PHE A 92 -9.32 7.54 -1.27
C PHE A 92 -9.55 9.01 -0.90
N VAL A 93 -8.97 9.47 0.21
CA VAL A 93 -9.12 10.87 0.64
C VAL A 93 -8.61 11.83 -0.44
N LEU A 94 -7.45 11.56 -1.05
CA LEU A 94 -6.93 12.42 -2.12
C LEU A 94 -7.90 12.52 -3.31
N VAL A 95 -8.34 11.40 -3.87
CA VAL A 95 -9.26 11.41 -5.02
C VAL A 95 -10.54 12.17 -4.71
N HIS A 96 -11.08 12.00 -3.50
CA HIS A 96 -12.26 12.73 -3.05
C HIS A 96 -12.01 14.22 -2.85
N ASP A 97 -10.86 14.62 -2.30
CA ASP A 97 -10.47 16.02 -2.17
C ASP A 97 -10.38 16.70 -3.55
N ASP A 98 -9.79 16.05 -4.56
CA ASP A 98 -9.68 16.62 -5.91
C ASP A 98 -11.04 16.87 -6.55
N LEU A 99 -11.97 15.95 -6.35
CA LEU A 99 -13.34 16.08 -6.84
C LEU A 99 -14.06 17.25 -6.16
N ILE A 100 -13.92 17.38 -4.83
CA ILE A 100 -14.55 18.44 -4.05
C ILE A 100 -13.98 19.80 -4.43
N ASP A 101 -12.65 19.89 -4.56
CA ASP A 101 -11.93 21.14 -4.79
C ASP A 101 -11.92 21.57 -6.26
N ARG A 102 -12.45 20.75 -7.18
CA ARG A 102 -12.35 20.94 -8.65
C ARG A 102 -10.92 21.23 -9.10
N SER A 103 -9.95 20.57 -8.47
CA SER A 103 -8.54 20.80 -8.74
C SER A 103 -8.22 20.25 -10.15
N GLU A 104 -7.78 21.11 -11.08
CA GLU A 104 -7.49 20.67 -12.46
C GLU A 104 -6.21 19.81 -12.58
N LYS A 105 -5.30 19.84 -11.59
CA LYS A 105 -4.03 19.09 -11.61
C LYS A 105 -3.53 18.73 -10.20
N ARG A 106 -3.11 17.46 -10.02
CA ARG A 106 -2.30 17.01 -8.88
C ARG A 106 -0.91 16.54 -9.33
N ARG A 107 0.09 16.84 -8.50
CA ARG A 107 1.52 16.51 -8.73
C ARG A 107 1.85 15.10 -8.27
#